data_AF-A0A3L7SHI9-F1
#
_entry.id   AF-A0A3L7SHI9-F1
#
_cell.length_a   1.000
_cell.length_b   1.000
_cell.length_c   1.000
_cell.angle_alpha   90.00
_cell.angle_beta   90.00
_cell.angle_gamma   90.00
#
_symmetry.space_group_name_H-M   'P 1'
#
loop_
_entity.id
_entity.type
_entity.pdbx_description
1 polymer ?
#
loop_
_entity_poly.entity_id
_entity_poly.type
_entity_poly.pdbx_seq_one_letter_code
_entity_poly.pdbx_strand_id
1 'polypeptide(L)'
;MSNAAGFVLAVVAAVLWGLTYCLDERVLAGMSVFKLYFLHSVVGAAVAATVLLATGHPPASLIRVDASEAGLPLLAITLVTATAAAFAILSSIQMLGASKSSVLEISYPLFVAIFSTAFFGGHLQPSVILGGAFIFVGSAIIAMAK
;
A
#
# COMPACT_ATOMS: atom_id res chain seq x y z
N MET A 1 -6.08 20.86 4.86
CA MET A 1 -4.94 20.43 5.72
C MET A 1 -3.68 21.05 5.15
N SER A 2 -2.74 21.52 5.96
CA SER A 2 -1.47 22.03 5.44
C SER A 2 -0.68 20.89 4.79
N ASN A 3 0.05 21.17 3.71
CA ASN A 3 0.90 20.16 3.04
C ASN A 3 1.89 19.51 4.03
N ALA A 4 2.29 20.24 5.09
CA ALA A 4 3.14 19.74 6.15
C ALA A 4 2.58 18.51 6.89
N ALA A 5 1.28 18.49 7.20
CA ALA A 5 0.65 17.34 7.85
C ALA A 5 0.69 16.09 6.96
N GLY A 6 0.48 16.27 5.64
CA GLY A 6 0.60 15.19 4.66
C GLY A 6 2.01 14.61 4.59
N PHE A 7 3.04 15.46 4.59
CA PHE A 7 4.44 14.99 4.62
C PHE A 7 4.77 14.20 5.88
N VAL A 8 4.33 14.68 7.05
CA VAL A 8 4.56 13.97 8.32
C VAL A 8 3.89 12.59 8.30
N LEU A 9 2.63 12.52 7.86
CA LEU A 9 1.91 11.24 7.76
C LEU A 9 2.57 10.28 6.77
N ALA A 10 3.10 10.77 5.64
CA ALA A 10 3.82 9.94 4.68
C ALA A 10 5.11 9.34 5.26
N VAL A 11 5.86 10.12 6.05
CA VAL A 11 7.07 9.62 6.74
C VAL A 11 6.70 8.60 7.82
N VAL A 12 5.66 8.88 8.62
CA VAL A 12 5.15 7.93 9.61
C VAL A 12 4.74 6.61 8.93
N ALA A 13 4.02 6.69 7.81
CA ALA A 13 3.63 5.52 7.04
C ALA A 13 4.85 4.73 6.56
N ALA A 14 5.90 5.40 6.05
CA ALA A 14 7.12 4.72 5.60
C ALA A 14 7.82 3.96 6.75
N VAL A 15 7.90 4.56 7.94
CA VAL A 15 8.46 3.92 9.14
C VAL A 15 7.63 2.70 9.55
N LEU A 16 6.31 2.86 9.60
CA LEU A 16 5.40 1.77 9.99
C LEU A 16 5.43 0.62 8.98
N TRP A 17 5.46 0.91 7.68
CA TRP A 17 5.61 -0.12 6.65
C TRP A 17 6.93 -0.88 6.78
N GLY A 18 8.04 -0.17 7.02
CA GLY A 18 9.33 -0.82 7.28
C GLY A 18 9.31 -1.76 8.48
N LEU A 19 8.68 -1.34 9.59
CA LEU A 19 8.50 -2.20 10.76
C LEU A 19 7.59 -3.41 10.45
N THR A 20 6.46 -3.17 9.79
CA THR A 20 5.51 -4.23 9.42
C THR A 20 6.19 -5.31 8.59
N TYR A 21 7.09 -4.97 7.66
CA TYR A 21 7.70 -5.98 6.79
C TYR A 21 8.62 -6.92 7.57
N CYS A 22 9.41 -6.36 8.50
CA CYS A 22 10.24 -7.16 9.39
C CYS A 22 9.40 -8.10 10.27
N LEU A 23 8.25 -7.62 10.76
CA LEU A 23 7.33 -8.43 11.54
C LEU A 23 6.65 -9.52 10.70
N ASP A 24 6.19 -9.16 9.50
CA ASP A 24 5.54 -10.08 8.55
C ASP A 24 6.49 -11.20 8.16
N GLU A 25 7.75 -10.91 7.84
CA GLU A 25 8.76 -11.93 7.57
C GLU A 25 8.86 -12.95 8.72
N ARG A 26 8.91 -12.45 9.97
CA ARG A 26 8.99 -13.31 11.15
C ARG A 26 7.74 -14.17 11.34
N VAL A 27 6.55 -13.63 11.06
CA VAL A 27 5.28 -14.35 11.20
C VAL A 27 5.08 -15.35 10.05
N LEU A 28 5.46 -15.00 8.83
CA LEU A 28 5.38 -15.83 7.62
C LEU A 28 6.32 -17.05 7.67
N ALA A 29 7.31 -17.05 8.57
CA ALA A 29 8.11 -18.24 8.86
C ALA A 29 7.29 -19.39 9.47
N GLY A 30 6.14 -19.10 10.09
CA GLY A 30 5.24 -20.09 10.70
C GLY A 30 3.79 -20.01 10.26
N MET A 31 3.46 -19.13 9.31
CA MET A 31 2.09 -18.85 8.90
C MET A 31 1.99 -18.68 7.38
N SER A 32 0.86 -19.09 6.78
CA SER A 32 0.61 -18.84 5.36
C SER A 32 0.27 -17.37 5.09
N VAL A 33 0.63 -16.90 3.90
CA VAL A 33 0.31 -15.55 3.39
C VAL A 33 -1.17 -15.23 3.54
N PHE A 34 -2.04 -16.15 3.12
CA PHE A 34 -3.49 -15.95 3.18
C PHE A 34 -4.01 -15.75 4.61
N LYS A 35 -3.47 -16.52 5.57
CA LYS A 35 -3.87 -16.40 6.97
C LYS A 35 -3.40 -15.08 7.58
N LEU A 36 -2.17 -14.66 7.29
CA LEU A 36 -1.66 -13.38 7.77
C LEU A 36 -2.47 -12.20 7.18
N TYR A 37 -2.72 -12.21 5.86
CA TYR A 37 -3.53 -11.18 5.21
C TYR A 37 -4.96 -11.13 5.76
N PHE A 38 -5.57 -12.28 6.02
CA PHE A 38 -6.89 -12.33 6.65
C PHE A 38 -6.88 -11.66 8.03
N LEU A 39 -5.86 -11.92 8.86
CA LEU A 39 -5.73 -11.26 10.16
C LEU A 39 -5.50 -9.75 10.04
N HIS A 40 -4.67 -9.29 9.08
CA HIS A 40 -4.52 -7.86 8.77
C HIS A 40 -5.87 -7.23 8.39
N SER A 41 -6.66 -7.93 7.56
CA SER A 41 -7.97 -7.45 7.11
C SER A 41 -8.96 -7.36 8.27
N VAL A 42 -9.01 -8.37 9.15
CA VAL A 42 -9.89 -8.36 10.34
C VAL A 42 -9.54 -7.23 11.30
N VAL A 43 -8.25 -7.05 11.61
CA VAL A 43 -7.79 -5.97 12.49
C VAL A 43 -8.04 -4.60 11.85
N GLY A 44 -7.70 -4.43 10.57
CA GLY A 44 -7.95 -3.20 9.82
C GLY A 44 -9.43 -2.83 9.78
N ALA A 45 -10.30 -3.81 9.49
CA ALA A 45 -11.75 -3.61 9.50
C ALA A 45 -12.27 -3.23 10.90
N ALA A 46 -11.78 -3.87 11.97
CA ALA A 46 -12.18 -3.55 13.34
C ALA A 46 -11.78 -2.13 13.74
N VAL A 47 -10.55 -1.71 13.41
CA VAL A 47 -10.06 -0.34 13.67
C VAL A 47 -10.84 0.68 12.86
N ALA A 48 -11.03 0.46 11.56
CA ALA A 48 -11.80 1.35 10.69
C ALA A 48 -13.26 1.48 11.14
N ALA A 49 -13.91 0.37 11.48
CA ALA A 49 -15.27 0.36 12.01
C ALA A 49 -15.36 1.16 13.32
N THR A 50 -14.40 0.98 14.24
CA THR A 50 -14.35 1.74 15.49
C THR A 50 -14.24 3.24 15.23
N VAL A 51 -13.37 3.66 14.32
CA VAL A 51 -13.22 5.09 13.94
C VAL A 51 -14.49 5.63 13.29
N LEU A 52 -15.11 4.90 12.37
CA LEU A 52 -16.36 5.32 11.72
C LEU A 52 -17.50 5.51 12.73
N LEU A 53 -17.69 4.54 13.62
CA LEU A 53 -18.71 4.62 14.68
C LEU A 53 -18.40 5.76 15.66
N ALA A 54 -17.14 5.94 16.07
CA ALA A 54 -16.72 7.02 16.97
C ALA A 54 -16.87 8.42 16.35
N THR A 55 -16.86 8.51 15.02
CA THR A 55 -17.08 9.77 14.28
C THR A 55 -18.55 10.01 13.91
N GLY A 56 -19.47 9.18 14.43
CA GLY A 56 -20.91 9.38 14.30
C GLY A 56 -21.56 8.69 13.10
N HIS A 57 -20.84 7.85 12.37
CA HIS A 57 -21.44 7.08 11.28
C HIS A 57 -22.33 5.95 11.84
N PRO A 58 -23.53 5.72 11.27
CA PRO A 58 -24.42 4.66 11.75
C PRO A 58 -23.85 3.27 11.42
N PRO A 59 -24.11 2.22 12.23
CA PRO A 59 -23.61 0.87 11.95
C PRO A 59 -23.95 0.34 10.55
N ALA A 60 -25.09 0.73 10.00
CA ALA A 60 -25.50 0.35 8.65
C ALA A 60 -24.57 0.89 7.54
N SER A 61 -23.87 2.01 7.77
CA SER A 61 -22.95 2.58 6.77
C SER A 61 -21.60 1.86 6.70
N LEU A 62 -21.30 0.93 7.62
CA LEU A 62 -20.06 0.15 7.59
C LEU A 62 -19.98 -0.79 6.38
N ILE A 63 -21.14 -1.23 5.88
CA ILE A 63 -21.26 -2.18 4.77
C ILE A 63 -22.04 -1.61 3.58
N ARG A 64 -22.79 -0.52 3.80
CA ARG A 64 -23.56 0.12 2.75
C ARG A 64 -22.62 0.99 1.92
N VAL A 65 -22.44 0.60 0.67
CA VAL A 65 -21.72 1.40 -0.32
C VAL A 65 -22.74 2.29 -1.03
N ASP A 66 -22.61 3.60 -0.89
CA ASP A 66 -23.38 4.54 -1.70
C ASP A 66 -22.69 4.73 -3.05
N ALA A 67 -23.37 4.32 -4.13
CA ALA A 67 -22.85 4.44 -5.48
C ALA A 67 -22.62 5.90 -5.93
N SER A 68 -23.14 6.88 -5.17
CA SER A 68 -22.91 8.30 -5.40
C SER A 68 -21.59 8.83 -4.81
N GLU A 69 -21.00 8.15 -3.82
CA GLU A 69 -19.74 8.56 -3.17
C GLU A 69 -18.50 8.12 -3.96
N ALA A 70 -18.58 6.92 -4.55
CA ALA A 70 -17.59 6.39 -5.48
C ALA A 70 -18.28 5.49 -6.49
N GLY A 71 -17.90 5.58 -7.77
CA GLY A 71 -18.42 4.65 -8.77
C GLY A 71 -18.14 3.20 -8.37
N LEU A 72 -19.18 2.37 -8.25
CA LEU A 72 -19.06 0.95 -7.86
C LEU A 72 -17.96 0.19 -8.64
N PRO A 73 -17.77 0.40 -9.95
CA PRO A 73 -16.68 -0.25 -10.68
C PRO A 73 -15.28 0.16 -10.19
N LEU A 74 -15.08 1.45 -9.88
CA LEU A 74 -13.80 1.95 -9.39
C LEU A 74 -13.49 1.38 -8.01
N LEU A 75 -14.48 1.35 -7.12
CA LEU A 75 -14.34 0.71 -5.80
C LEU A 75 -13.95 -0.77 -5.94
N ALA A 76 -14.65 -1.52 -6.80
CA ALA A 76 -14.35 -2.93 -7.03
C ALA A 76 -12.90 -3.13 -7.53
N ILE A 77 -12.46 -2.31 -8.49
CA ILE A 77 -11.08 -2.34 -9.00
C ILE A 77 -10.07 -2.01 -7.89
N THR A 78 -10.34 -1.01 -7.05
CA THR A 78 -9.46 -0.67 -5.92
C THR A 78 -9.34 -1.82 -4.92
N LEU A 79 -10.46 -2.46 -4.54
CA LEU A 79 -10.43 -3.57 -3.60
C LEU A 79 -9.67 -4.79 -4.15
N VAL A 80 -9.88 -5.11 -5.43
CA VAL A 80 -9.19 -6.22 -6.10
C VAL A 80 -7.70 -5.93 -6.25
N THR A 81 -7.32 -4.74 -6.71
CA THR A 81 -5.91 -4.38 -6.90
C THR A 81 -5.15 -4.26 -5.58
N ALA A 82 -5.75 -3.69 -4.53
CA ALA A 82 -5.16 -3.65 -3.19
C ALA A 82 -4.96 -5.05 -2.61
N THR A 83 -5.95 -5.94 -2.75
CA THR A 83 -5.84 -7.33 -2.29
C THR A 83 -4.77 -8.10 -3.05
N ALA A 84 -4.72 -7.96 -4.37
CA ALA A 84 -3.70 -8.58 -5.21
C ALA A 84 -2.29 -8.07 -4.85
N ALA A 85 -2.12 -6.76 -4.63
CA ALA A 85 -0.87 -6.17 -4.20
C ALA A 85 -0.43 -6.72 -2.83
N ALA A 86 -1.34 -6.80 -1.86
CA ALA A 86 -1.07 -7.34 -0.53
C ALA A 86 -0.61 -8.81 -0.59
N PHE A 87 -1.28 -9.65 -1.39
CA PHE A 87 -0.82 -11.02 -1.59
C PHE A 87 0.53 -11.11 -2.28
N ALA A 88 0.78 -10.26 -3.29
CA ALA A 88 2.06 -10.24 -4.00
C ALA A 88 3.21 -9.85 -3.07
N ILE A 89 3.06 -8.81 -2.25
CA ILE A 89 4.12 -8.36 -1.36
C ILE A 89 4.35 -9.33 -0.20
N LEU A 90 3.31 -9.86 0.44
CA LEU A 90 3.46 -10.86 1.50
C LEU A 90 4.11 -12.15 0.97
N SER A 91 3.75 -12.57 -0.24
CA SER A 91 4.40 -13.73 -0.89
C SER A 91 5.87 -13.42 -1.22
N SER A 92 6.15 -12.22 -1.72
CA SER A 92 7.52 -11.75 -1.95
C SER A 92 8.34 -11.79 -0.67
N ILE A 93 7.82 -11.26 0.44
CA ILE A 93 8.48 -11.27 1.75
C ILE A 93 8.76 -12.71 2.20
N GLN A 94 7.78 -13.62 2.06
CA GLN A 94 7.97 -15.02 2.41
C GLN A 94 9.07 -15.70 1.59
N MET A 95 9.26 -15.30 0.33
CA MET A 95 10.22 -15.92 -0.60
C MET A 95 11.61 -15.28 -0.57
N LEU A 96 11.69 -13.96 -0.38
CA LEU A 96 12.91 -13.16 -0.55
C LEU A 96 13.38 -12.45 0.72
N GLY A 97 12.54 -12.43 1.76
CA GLY A 97 12.74 -11.65 2.99
C GLY A 97 12.33 -10.19 2.84
N ALA A 98 12.07 -9.52 3.96
CA ALA A 98 11.57 -8.15 4.02
C ALA A 98 12.49 -7.14 3.33
N SER A 99 13.79 -7.31 3.49
CA SER A 99 14.81 -6.39 2.95
C SER A 99 14.74 -6.31 1.42
N LYS A 100 14.78 -7.45 0.72
CA LYS A 100 14.73 -7.46 -0.75
C LYS A 100 13.36 -7.06 -1.28
N SER A 101 12.29 -7.53 -0.64
CA SER A 101 10.92 -7.26 -1.06
C SER A 101 10.56 -5.78 -0.94
N SER A 102 10.87 -5.12 0.18
CA SER A 102 10.59 -3.68 0.39
C SER A 102 11.28 -2.80 -0.64
N VAL A 103 12.54 -3.10 -0.91
CA VAL A 103 13.39 -2.32 -1.81
C VAL A 103 12.90 -2.42 -3.25
N LEU A 104 12.50 -3.62 -3.70
CA LEU A 104 11.93 -3.79 -5.04
C LEU A 104 10.56 -3.10 -5.14
N GLU A 105 9.74 -3.20 -4.10
CA GLU A 105 8.42 -2.60 -4.08
C GLU A 105 8.47 -1.07 -4.11
N ILE A 106 9.44 -0.43 -3.44
CA ILE A 106 9.55 1.04 -3.37
C ILE A 106 9.74 1.71 -4.74
N SER A 107 9.85 0.93 -5.82
CA SER A 107 9.74 1.37 -7.21
C SER A 107 8.33 1.83 -7.62
N TYR A 108 7.29 1.52 -6.82
CA TYR A 108 5.90 1.90 -7.09
C TYR A 108 5.63 3.40 -7.35
N PRO A 109 6.38 4.39 -6.80
CA PRO A 109 6.15 5.80 -7.10
C PRO A 109 6.28 6.13 -8.60
N LEU A 110 7.12 5.40 -9.35
CA LEU A 110 7.16 5.55 -10.81
C LEU A 110 5.85 5.10 -11.46
N PHE A 111 5.33 3.94 -11.03
CA PHE A 111 4.05 3.42 -11.50
C PHE A 111 2.88 4.33 -11.10
N VAL A 112 2.91 4.91 -9.90
CA VAL A 112 1.93 5.92 -9.46
C VAL A 112 1.96 7.14 -10.38
N ALA A 113 3.14 7.64 -10.74
CA ALA A 113 3.24 8.75 -11.69
C ALA A 113 2.63 8.38 -13.04
N ILE A 114 2.98 7.22 -13.60
CA ILE A 114 2.46 6.72 -14.89
C ILE A 114 0.93 6.60 -14.83
N PHE A 115 0.39 5.89 -13.84
CA PHE A 115 -1.06 5.69 -13.70
C PHE A 115 -1.79 6.99 -13.44
N SER A 116 -1.23 7.91 -12.64
CA SER A 116 -1.84 9.22 -12.42
C SER A 116 -1.98 10.01 -13.72
N THR A 117 -0.96 10.01 -14.58
CA THR A 117 -1.03 10.66 -15.89
C THR A 117 -1.99 9.97 -16.85
N ALA A 118 -2.09 8.64 -16.79
CA ALA A 118 -3.00 7.86 -17.62
C ALA A 118 -4.47 8.05 -17.22
N PHE A 119 -4.77 8.11 -15.91
CA PHE A 119 -6.15 8.23 -15.40
C PHE A 119 -6.67 9.66 -15.34
N PHE A 120 -5.82 10.62 -14.96
CA PHE A 120 -6.26 12.00 -14.72
C PHE A 120 -5.88 12.96 -15.86
N GLY A 121 -5.17 12.46 -16.88
CA GLY A 121 -4.62 13.28 -17.94
C GLY A 121 -3.41 14.11 -17.47
N GLY A 122 -2.59 14.55 -18.42
CA GLY A 122 -1.40 15.36 -18.16
C GLY A 122 -0.13 14.76 -18.75
N HIS A 123 1.01 15.30 -18.36
CA HIS A 123 2.34 14.88 -18.83
C HIS A 123 3.25 14.54 -17.66
N LEU A 124 4.00 13.45 -17.81
CA LEU A 124 5.07 13.13 -16.86
C LEU A 124 6.15 14.20 -16.94
N GLN A 125 6.41 14.87 -15.81
CA GLN A 125 7.51 15.82 -15.73
C GLN A 125 8.84 15.07 -15.87
N PRO A 126 9.83 15.62 -16.62
CA PRO A 126 11.14 15.00 -16.75
C PRO A 126 11.84 14.74 -15.40
N SER A 127 11.60 15.60 -14.41
CA SER A 127 12.10 15.43 -13.04
C SER A 127 11.56 14.17 -12.36
N VAL A 128 10.29 13.82 -12.57
CA VAL A 128 9.65 12.62 -12.02
C VAL A 128 10.20 11.37 -12.70
N ILE A 129 10.43 11.42 -14.02
CA ILE A 129 11.05 10.33 -14.77
C ILE A 129 12.47 10.07 -14.27
N LEU A 130 13.28 11.12 -14.13
CA LEU A 130 14.65 11.02 -13.64
C LEU A 130 14.70 10.51 -12.19
N GLY A 131 13.85 11.05 -11.30
CA GLY A 131 13.73 10.59 -9.93
C GLY A 131 13.29 9.11 -9.85
N GLY A 132 12.29 8.72 -10.65
CA GLY A 132 11.85 7.33 -10.74
C GLY A 132 12.93 6.38 -11.26
N ALA A 133 13.74 6.82 -12.22
CA ALA A 133 14.91 6.05 -12.68
C ALA A 133 15.93 5.85 -11.55
N PHE A 134 16.21 6.88 -10.75
CA PHE A 134 17.10 6.75 -9.59
C PHE A 134 16.54 5.85 -8.50
N ILE A 135 15.22 5.87 -8.26
CA ILE A 135 14.56 4.91 -7.36
C ILE A 135 14.82 3.49 -7.86
N PHE A 136 14.54 3.21 -9.14
CA PHE A 136 14.77 1.87 -9.71
C PHE A 136 16.22 1.41 -9.61
N VAL A 137 17.17 2.28 -9.94
CA VAL A 137 18.61 1.98 -9.85
C VAL A 137 19.01 1.73 -8.39
N GLY A 138 18.61 2.60 -7.46
CA GLY A 138 18.88 2.44 -6.03
C GLY A 138 18.29 1.14 -5.48
N SER A 139 17.04 0.85 -5.85
CA SER A 139 16.37 -0.41 -5.51
C SER A 139 17.12 -1.62 -6.03
N ALA A 140 17.54 -1.60 -7.29
CA ALA A 140 18.30 -2.71 -7.88
C ALA A 140 19.64 -2.91 -7.15
N ILE A 141 20.37 -1.84 -6.85
CA ILE A 141 21.65 -1.89 -6.12
C ILE A 141 21.45 -2.57 -4.75
N ILE A 142 20.45 -2.13 -3.99
CA ILE A 142 20.20 -2.69 -2.65
C ILE A 142 19.71 -4.14 -2.74
N ALA A 143 18.84 -4.47 -3.70
CA ALA A 143 18.34 -5.83 -3.89
C ALA A 143 19.44 -6.84 -4.29
N MET A 144 20.50 -6.36 -4.97
CA MET A 144 21.68 -7.13 -5.34
C MET A 144 22.77 -7.17 -4.26
N ALA A 145 22.65 -6.37 -3.20
CA ALA A 145 23.59 -6.40 -2.09
C ALA A 145 23.52 -7.78 -1.38
N LYS A 146 24.70 -8.31 -1.02
CA LYS A 146 24.83 -9.61 -0.36
C LYS A 146 24.54 -9.54 1.11
#